data_AF-A0A534N8H2-F1
#
_entry.id   AF-A0A534N8H2-F1
#
_cell.length_a   1.000
_cell.length_b   1.000
_cell.length_c   1.000
_cell.angle_alpha   90.00
_cell.angle_beta   90.00
_cell.angle_gamma   90.00
#
_symmetry.space_group_name_H-M   'P 1'
#
loop_
_entity.id
_entity.type
_entity.pdbx_description
1 polymer ?
#
loop_
_entity_poly.entity_id
_entity_poly.type
_entity_poly.pdbx_seq_one_letter_code
_entity_poly.pdbx_strand_id
1 'polypeptide(L)' 'MSREKADALRRLHAGPSILLFPNAWDVASARIVEQAGFPAVATSSAGVANVLGYPD' A
#
# COMPACT_ATOMS: atom_id res chain seq x y z
N MET A 1 16.97 -4.43 -5.32
CA MET A 1 15.92 -3.67 -4.60
C MET A 1 14.50 -4.12 -4.93
N SER A 2 14.05 -4.14 -6.20
CA SER A 2 12.67 -4.55 -6.55
C SER A 2 12.34 -6.03 -6.21
N ARG A 3 13.24 -6.96 -6.57
CA ARG A 3 13.02 -8.41 -6.36
C ARG A 3 12.90 -8.80 -4.89
N GLU A 4 13.75 -8.24 -4.04
CA GLU A 4 13.72 -8.47 -2.59
C GLU A 4 12.40 -8.02 -1.95
N LYS A 5 11.89 -6.84 -2.35
CA LYS A 5 10.58 -6.36 -1.90
C LYS A 5 9.44 -7.26 -2.41
N ALA A 6 9.53 -7.74 -3.65
CA ALA A 6 8.55 -8.68 -4.19
C ALA A 6 8.54 -10.01 -3.44
N ASP A 7 9.72 -10.55 -3.10
CA ASP A 7 9.85 -11.77 -2.32
C ASP A 7 9.34 -11.60 -0.88
N ALA A 8 9.64 -10.46 -0.23
CA ALA A 8 9.10 -10.11 1.08
C ALA A 8 7.56 -10.03 1.04
N LEU A 9 7.00 -9.36 0.03
CA LEU A 9 5.56 -9.27 -0.16
C LEU A 9 4.92 -10.64 -0.39
N ARG A 10 5.55 -11.49 -1.20
CA ARG A 10 5.09 -12.87 -1.43
C ARG A 10 5.06 -13.68 -0.13
N ARG A 11 6.06 -13.53 0.74
CA ARG A 11 6.08 -14.18 2.06
C ARG A 11 4.94 -13.70 2.96
N LEU A 12 4.64 -12.40 2.95
CA LEU A 12 3.51 -11.84 3.71
C LEU A 12 2.17 -12.46 3.27
N HIS A 13 1.95 -12.67 1.96
CA HIS A 13 0.73 -13.30 1.44
C HIS A 13 0.58 -14.78 1.82
N ALA A 14 1.69 -15.50 1.96
CA ALA A 14 1.70 -16.91 2.35
C ALA A 14 1.70 -17.11 3.87
N GLY A 15 1.73 -16.02 4.65
CA GLY A 15 1.76 -16.06 6.10
C GLY A 15 0.43 -16.52 6.71
N PRO A 16 0.45 -16.97 7.99
CA PRO A 16 -0.76 -17.43 8.68
C PRO A 16 -1.69 -16.28 9.11
N SER A 17 -1.19 -15.05 9.14
CA SER A 17 -1.93 -13.86 9.59
C SER A 17 -2.64 -13.17 8.42
N ILE A 18 -3.81 -12.60 8.68
CA ILE A 18 -4.49 -11.72 7.72
C ILE A 18 -3.58 -10.52 7.44
N LEU A 19 -3.26 -10.34 6.16
CA LEU A 19 -2.44 -9.25 5.70
C LEU A 19 -3.31 -8.03 5.40
N LEU A 20 -3.22 -7.01 6.26
CA LEU A 20 -3.91 -5.74 6.07
C LEU A 20 -3.10 -4.85 5.12
N PHE A 21 -3.78 -4.35 4.08
CA PHE A 21 -3.22 -3.49 3.04
C PHE A 21 -3.96 -2.16 2.98
N PRO A 22 -3.51 -1.14 3.73
CA PRO A 22 -4.02 0.21 3.56
C PRO A 22 -3.67 0.74 2.16
N ASN A 23 -4.61 1.46 1.57
CA ASN A 23 -4.39 2.17 0.31
C ASN A 23 -3.78 3.55 0.58
N ALA A 24 -2.81 3.94 -0.22
CA ALA A 24 -2.27 5.28 -0.32
C ALA A 24 -2.46 5.86 -1.73
N TRP A 25 -2.66 7.17 -1.83
CA TRP A 25 -2.89 7.88 -3.09
C TRP A 25 -2.00 9.14 -3.22
N ASP A 26 -1.21 9.45 -2.20
CA ASP A 26 -0.22 10.52 -2.20
C ASP A 26 0.95 10.19 -1.25
N VAL A 27 1.95 11.08 -1.17
CA VAL A 27 3.11 10.88 -0.30
C VAL A 27 2.72 10.90 1.18
N ALA A 28 1.77 11.75 1.57
CA ALA A 28 1.38 11.91 2.97
C ALA A 28 0.70 10.64 3.51
N SER A 29 -0.26 10.10 2.77
CA SER A 29 -0.94 8.84 3.07
C SER A 29 0.05 7.67 3.14
N ALA A 30 0.99 7.55 2.21
CA ALA A 30 2.01 6.50 2.26
C ALA A 30 2.88 6.56 3.52
N ARG A 31 3.26 7.77 3.96
CA ARG A 31 4.02 7.97 5.21
C ARG A 31 3.21 7.63 6.45
N ILE A 32 1.92 7.94 6.48
CA ILE A 32 1.04 7.56 7.58
C ILE A 32 0.95 6.03 7.71
N VAL A 33 0.81 5.31 6.58
CA VAL A 33 0.77 3.85 6.58
C VAL A 33 2.07 3.24 7.11
N GLU A 34 3.22 3.78 6.68
CA GLU A 34 4.54 3.38 7.19
C GLU A 34 4.68 3.65 8.70
N GLN A 35 4.30 4.84 9.17
CA GLN A 35 4.36 5.21 10.59
C GLN A 35 3.42 4.39 11.47
N ALA A 36 2.29 3.95 10.93
CA ALA A 36 1.36 3.05 11.61
C ALA A 36 1.89 1.60 11.70
N GLY A 37 3.04 1.30 11.09
CA GLY A 37 3.72 0.01 11.21
C GLY A 37 3.21 -1.08 10.28
N PHE A 38 2.45 -0.73 9.23
CA PHE A 38 2.03 -1.72 8.25
C PHE A 38 3.22 -2.21 7.42
N PRO A 39 3.33 -3.53 7.17
CA PRO A 39 4.49 -4.09 6.48
C PRO A 39 4.48 -3.81 4.97
N ALA A 40 3.35 -3.33 4.43
CA ALA A 40 3.18 -2.98 3.03
C ALA A 40 1.99 -2.02 2.81
N VAL A 41 1.92 -1.41 1.63
CA VAL A 41 0.90 -0.43 1.22
C VAL A 41 0.45 -0.73 -0.21
N ALA A 42 -0.84 -0.53 -0.50
CA ALA A 42 -1.40 -0.60 -1.85
C ALA A 42 -1.66 0.80 -2.39
N THR A 43 -1.78 0.92 -3.71
CA THR A 43 -2.18 2.17 -4.36
C THR A 43 -3.68 2.14 -4.69
N SER A 44 -4.31 3.31 -4.74
CA SER A 44 -5.72 3.44 -5.16
C SER A 44 -5.86 4.40 -6.34
N SER A 45 -6.36 3.92 -7.48
CA SER A 45 -6.70 4.76 -8.63
C SER A 45 -7.81 5.75 -8.27
N ALA A 46 -8.87 5.27 -7.62
CA ALA A 46 -9.99 6.10 -7.18
C ALA A 46 -9.54 7.24 -6.25
N GLY A 47 -8.63 6.94 -5.31
CA GLY A 47 -8.04 7.94 -4.43
C GLY A 47 -7.27 9.02 -5.20
N VAL A 48 -6.44 8.59 -6.17
CA VAL A 48 -5.68 9.51 -7.04
C VAL A 48 -6.62 10.33 -7.94
N ALA A 49 -7.63 9.71 -8.55
CA ALA A 49 -8.59 10.38 -9.41
C ALA A 49 -9.35 11.48 -8.64
N ASN A 50 -9.85 11.15 -7.44
CA ASN A 50 -10.60 12.08 -6.61
C ASN A 50 -9.77 13.31 -6.20
N VAL A 51 -8.52 13.13 -5.74
CA VAL A 51 -7.67 14.28 -5.38
C VAL A 51 -7.29 15.15 -6.58
N LEU A 52 -7.35 14.61 -7.79
CA LEU A 52 -7.14 15.33 -9.05
C LEU A 52 -8.44 15.92 -9.63
N GLY A 53 -9.60 15.68 -8.99
CA GLY A 53 -10.90 16.17 -9.45
C GLY A 53 -11.55 15.35 -10.57
N TYR A 54 -11.08 14.12 -10.80
CA TYR A 54 -11.67 13.18 -11.75
C TYR A 54 -12.55 12.14 -11.04
N PRO A 55 -13.61 11.64 -11.70
CA PRO A 55 -14.24 10.38 -11.30
C PRO A 55 -13.27 9.21 -11.56
N ASP A 56 -13.47 8.10 -10.83
CA ASP A 56 -12.76 6.82 -11.08
C ASP A 56 -13.29 6.13 -12.34
#